data_AF-A0A1L3LRJ2-F1
#
_entry.id   AF-A0A1L3LRJ2-F1
#
_cell.length_a   1.000
_cell.length_b   1.000
_cell.length_c   1.000
_cell.angle_alpha   90.00
_cell.angle_beta   90.00
_cell.angle_gamma   90.00
#
_symmetry.space_group_name_H-M   'P 1'
#
loop_
_entity.id
_entity.type
_entity.pdbx_description
1 polymer ?
#
loop_
_entity_poly.entity_id
_entity_poly.type
_entity_poly.pdbx_seq_one_letter_code
_entity_poly.pdbx_strand_id
1 'polypeptide(L)'
;MCRYTVLAALCVTASSAFAGELEALQGESIDLGAYHGVVYYTEAGDDFRVVTTIAEGEAGSPVRFEVTLDEGRGLTISIPGRLDEPSQAVEISRTGGKLFVEGAEHAPQLVHAGK
;
A
#
# COMPACT_ATOMS: atom_id res chain seq x y z
N MET A 1 -10.99 -21.49 51.22
CA MET A 1 -12.03 -21.31 50.17
C MET A 1 -11.73 -20.02 49.42
N CYS A 2 -10.93 -20.07 48.34
CA CYS A 2 -10.66 -18.90 47.49
C CYS A 2 -11.37 -19.07 46.15
N ARG A 3 -12.13 -18.04 45.79
CA ARG A 3 -13.17 -18.03 44.77
C ARG A 3 -12.55 -17.72 43.41
N TYR A 4 -13.02 -18.45 42.41
CA TYR A 4 -12.62 -18.39 41.01
C TYR A 4 -12.88 -17.00 40.40
N THR A 5 -11.89 -16.44 39.72
CA THR A 5 -12.08 -15.29 38.81
C THR A 5 -11.76 -15.78 37.41
N VAL A 6 -12.79 -16.01 36.60
CA VAL A 6 -12.64 -16.37 35.18
C VAL A 6 -12.48 -15.08 34.40
N LEU A 7 -11.31 -14.89 33.79
CA LEU A 7 -11.02 -13.78 32.88
C LEU A 7 -11.44 -14.21 31.47
N ALA A 8 -12.49 -13.60 30.92
CA ALA A 8 -12.90 -13.83 29.55
C ALA A 8 -11.93 -13.10 28.60
N ALA A 9 -11.21 -13.86 27.77
CA ALA A 9 -10.32 -13.32 26.76
C ALA A 9 -11.13 -12.84 25.54
N LEU A 10 -11.12 -11.54 25.28
CA LEU A 10 -11.68 -10.92 24.08
C LEU A 10 -10.68 -11.07 22.94
N CYS A 11 -10.84 -12.10 22.09
CA CYS A 11 -10.04 -12.24 20.88
C CYS A 11 -10.48 -11.20 19.85
N VAL A 12 -9.74 -10.09 19.77
CA VAL A 12 -9.80 -9.15 18.65
C VAL A 12 -9.18 -9.86 17.45
N THR A 13 -9.98 -10.22 16.45
CA THR A 13 -9.48 -10.68 15.17
C THR A 13 -8.89 -9.46 14.45
N ALA A 14 -7.57 -9.28 14.54
CA ALA A 14 -6.87 -8.36 13.67
C ALA A 14 -7.05 -8.84 12.22
N SER A 15 -7.80 -8.10 11.41
CA SER A 15 -7.79 -8.27 9.96
C SER A 15 -6.35 -8.08 9.50
N SER A 16 -5.72 -9.13 8.99
CA SER A 16 -4.43 -9.00 8.34
C SER A 16 -4.67 -8.22 7.05
N ALA A 17 -4.29 -6.94 7.04
CA ALA A 17 -4.06 -6.25 5.79
C ALA A 17 -2.90 -7.00 5.10
N PHE A 18 -3.19 -7.62 3.95
CA PHE A 18 -2.18 -8.30 3.17
C PHE A 18 -1.39 -7.21 2.44
N ALA A 19 -0.22 -6.85 2.98
CA ALA A 19 0.73 -6.03 2.25
C ALA A 19 1.40 -6.89 1.18
N GLY A 20 1.27 -6.48 -0.09
CA GLY A 20 2.05 -7.08 -1.17
C GLY A 20 3.52 -6.77 -0.97
N GLU A 21 4.38 -7.79 -1.05
CA GLU A 21 5.82 -7.56 -1.18
C GLU A 21 6.13 -7.17 -2.62
N LEU A 22 6.84 -6.07 -2.79
CA LEU A 22 7.31 -5.62 -4.09
C LEU A 22 8.80 -5.93 -4.28
N GLU A 23 9.11 -6.66 -5.34
CA GLU A 23 10.48 -6.89 -5.80
C GLU A 23 11.00 -5.66 -6.54
N ALA A 24 12.32 -5.43 -6.51
CA ALA A 24 12.93 -4.28 -7.17
C ALA A 24 12.63 -4.27 -8.67
N LEU A 25 12.33 -3.09 -9.22
CA LEU A 25 11.90 -2.89 -10.63
C LEU A 25 10.60 -3.61 -11.05
N GLN A 26 9.97 -4.36 -10.15
CA GLN A 26 8.62 -4.86 -10.36
C GLN A 26 7.66 -3.74 -9.93
N GLY A 27 6.76 -3.37 -10.83
CA GLY A 27 5.72 -2.38 -10.53
C GLY A 27 4.51 -3.04 -9.90
N GLU A 28 3.89 -2.35 -8.95
CA GLU A 28 2.61 -2.73 -8.36
C GLU A 28 1.55 -1.70 -8.73
N SER A 29 0.37 -2.17 -9.12
CA SER A 29 -0.77 -1.30 -9.40
C SER A 29 -1.38 -0.80 -8.10
N ILE A 30 -1.75 0.48 -8.08
CA ILE A 30 -2.48 1.09 -6.97
C ILE A 30 -3.85 1.55 -7.45
N ASP A 31 -4.86 1.29 -6.63
CA ASP A 31 -6.23 1.77 -6.81
C ASP A 31 -6.62 2.62 -5.59
N LEU A 32 -6.84 3.91 -5.83
CA LEU A 32 -7.45 4.85 -4.90
C LEU A 32 -8.72 5.41 -5.54
N GLY A 33 -9.70 4.55 -5.82
CA GLY A 33 -11.00 4.96 -6.34
C GLY A 33 -10.91 5.52 -7.77
N ALA A 34 -11.10 6.83 -7.93
CA ALA A 34 -10.98 7.46 -9.26
C ALA A 34 -9.53 7.58 -9.76
N TYR A 35 -8.56 7.38 -8.86
CA TYR A 35 -7.15 7.47 -9.16
C TYR A 35 -6.54 6.08 -9.28
N HIS A 36 -5.93 5.83 -10.43
CA HIS A 36 -5.18 4.60 -10.68
C HIS A 36 -3.72 4.94 -10.90
N GLY A 37 -2.85 4.01 -10.56
CA GLY A 37 -1.43 4.26 -10.68
C GLY A 37 -0.57 3.04 -10.58
N VAL A 38 0.74 3.31 -10.57
CA VAL A 38 1.77 2.32 -10.35
C VAL A 38 2.79 2.84 -9.36
N VAL A 39 3.27 1.96 -8.49
CA VAL A 39 4.42 2.18 -7.63
C VAL A 39 5.52 1.21 -8.03
N TYR A 40 6.75 1.68 -8.03
CA TYR A 40 7.94 0.85 -8.17
C TYR A 40 9.09 1.47 -7.38
N TYR A 41 10.15 0.71 -7.16
CA TYR A 41 11.36 1.24 -6.55
C TYR A 41 12.62 0.74 -7.26
N THR A 42 13.69 1.50 -7.04
CA THR A 42 15.07 1.12 -7.37
C THR A 42 15.91 1.20 -6.11
N GLU A 43 16.86 0.29 -5.96
CA GLU A 43 17.91 0.42 -4.96
C GLU A 43 18.80 1.65 -5.27
N ALA A 44 19.07 2.45 -4.26
CA ALA A 44 19.90 3.65 -4.32
C ALA A 44 20.92 3.61 -3.17
N GLY A 45 21.95 2.78 -3.31
CA GLY A 45 22.83 2.45 -2.19
C GLY A 45 22.09 1.55 -1.19
N ASP A 46 22.13 1.92 0.09
CA ASP A 46 21.39 1.21 1.13
C ASP A 46 19.92 1.64 1.24
N ASP A 47 19.45 2.55 0.38
CA ASP A 47 18.10 3.13 0.42
C ASP A 47 17.23 2.71 -0.76
N PHE A 48 15.90 2.84 -0.62
CA PHE A 48 14.96 2.61 -1.71
C PHE A 48 14.46 3.92 -2.29
N ARG A 49 14.77 4.19 -3.56
CA ARG A 49 14.13 5.27 -4.30
C ARG A 49 12.80 4.77 -4.84
N VAL A 50 11.72 5.18 -4.20
CA VAL A 50 10.34 4.84 -4.55
C VAL A 50 9.78 5.90 -5.49
N VAL A 51 9.11 5.43 -6.54
CA VAL A 51 8.41 6.27 -7.49
C VAL A 51 6.97 5.80 -7.57
N THR A 52 6.03 6.71 -7.32
CA THR A 52 4.59 6.46 -7.46
C THR A 52 4.03 7.42 -8.49
N THR A 53 3.32 6.91 -9.48
CA THR A 53 2.61 7.72 -10.49
C THR A 53 1.13 7.41 -10.44
N ILE A 54 0.29 8.43 -10.25
CA ILE A 54 -1.18 8.30 -10.24
C ILE A 54 -1.81 9.26 -11.25
N ALA A 55 -2.96 8.89 -11.79
CA ALA A 55 -3.80 9.73 -12.63
C ALA A 55 -5.28 9.47 -12.33
N GLU A 56 -6.13 10.47 -12.54
CA GLU A 56 -7.59 10.30 -12.49
C GLU A 56 -8.07 9.63 -13.79
N GLY A 57 -8.36 8.33 -13.74
CA GLY A 57 -8.69 7.53 -14.93
C GLY A 57 -7.63 7.58 -16.04
N GLU A 58 -8.01 7.22 -17.27
CA GLU A 58 -7.10 7.18 -18.43
C GLU A 58 -6.78 8.56 -19.03
N ALA A 59 -7.67 9.54 -18.83
CA ALA A 59 -7.55 10.88 -19.42
C ALA A 59 -6.96 11.93 -18.46
N GLY A 60 -6.84 11.61 -17.18
CA GLY A 60 -6.26 12.48 -16.16
C GLY A 60 -4.78 12.74 -16.41
N SER A 61 -4.32 13.95 -16.05
CA SER A 61 -2.89 14.25 -16.10
C SER A 61 -2.16 13.49 -14.98
N PRO A 62 -1.07 12.77 -15.27
CA PRO A 62 -0.37 12.00 -14.26
C PRO A 62 0.41 12.92 -13.30
N VAL A 63 0.40 12.54 -12.02
CA VAL A 63 1.22 13.15 -10.96
C VAL A 63 2.20 12.10 -10.46
N ARG A 64 3.48 12.47 -10.42
CA ARG A 64 4.59 11.61 -10.00
C ARG A 64 5.16 12.09 -8.66
N PHE A 65 5.23 11.17 -7.72
CA PHE A 65 5.86 11.34 -6.41
C PHE A 65 7.16 10.54 -6.39
N GLU A 66 8.23 11.15 -5.87
CA GLU A 66 9.51 10.47 -5.64
C GLU A 66 9.94 10.69 -4.20
N VAL A 67 10.38 9.61 -3.55
CA VAL A 67 10.98 9.67 -2.22
C VAL A 67 12.08 8.63 -2.09
N THR A 68 13.06 8.92 -1.26
CA THR A 68 14.05 7.94 -0.81
C THR A 68 13.65 7.46 0.58
N LEU A 69 13.48 6.15 0.74
CA LEU A 69 13.12 5.50 2.00
C LEU A 69 14.33 4.74 2.58
N ASP A 70 14.78 5.22 3.73
CA ASP A 70 15.64 4.46 4.64
C ASP A 70 14.85 3.30 5.26
N GLU A 71 15.55 2.33 5.85
CA GLU A 71 14.93 1.21 6.56
C GLU A 71 14.02 1.69 7.71
N GLY A 72 12.80 1.14 7.79
CA GLY A 72 11.79 1.52 8.79
C GLY A 72 11.06 2.84 8.49
N ARG A 73 11.24 3.43 7.31
CA ARG A 73 10.52 4.64 6.85
C ARG A 73 9.40 4.30 5.88
N GLY A 74 8.45 5.21 5.77
CA GLY A 74 7.34 5.11 4.85
C GLY A 74 6.76 6.46 4.48
N LEU A 75 5.80 6.42 3.56
CA LEU A 75 5.04 7.57 3.09
C LEU A 75 3.56 7.17 2.95
N THR A 76 2.67 8.15 3.02
CA THR A 76 1.25 7.97 2.72
C THR A 76 0.84 8.94 1.62
N ILE A 77 0.18 8.44 0.57
CA ILE A 77 -0.51 9.26 -0.43
C ILE A 77 -2.00 9.10 -0.19
N SER A 78 -2.72 10.21 -0.08
CA SER A 78 -4.17 10.20 0.11
C SER A 78 -4.88 11.12 -0.87
N ILE A 79 -6.14 10.76 -1.15
CA ILE A 79 -7.08 11.59 -1.87
C ILE A 79 -8.26 11.91 -0.96
N PRO A 80 -8.88 13.09 -1.11
CA PRO A 80 -10.07 13.42 -0.35
C PRO A 80 -11.23 12.50 -0.73
N GLY A 81 -12.03 12.12 0.28
CA GLY A 81 -13.36 11.57 0.04
C GLY A 81 -14.34 12.65 -0.40
N ARG A 82 -15.57 12.27 -0.72
CA ARG A 82 -16.67 13.24 -0.89
C ARG A 82 -17.02 13.90 0.45
N LEU A 83 -17.90 14.89 0.40
CA LEU A 83 -18.45 15.47 1.62
C LEU A 83 -19.06 14.36 2.49
N ASP A 84 -18.62 14.29 3.75
CA ASP A 84 -19.00 13.27 4.74
C ASP A 84 -18.49 11.83 4.46
N GLU A 85 -17.55 11.64 3.53
CA GLU A 85 -16.86 10.36 3.28
C GLU A 85 -15.39 10.42 3.75
N PRO A 86 -14.81 9.29 4.21
CA PRO A 86 -13.40 9.23 4.59
C PRO A 86 -12.48 9.37 3.37
N SER A 87 -11.26 9.88 3.59
CA SER A 87 -10.20 9.84 2.59
C SER A 87 -9.77 8.42 2.26
N GLN A 88 -9.41 8.17 1.01
CA GLN A 88 -8.71 6.95 0.61
C GLN A 88 -7.20 7.21 0.62
N ALA A 89 -6.42 6.21 1.02
CA ALA A 89 -4.98 6.34 1.15
C ALA A 89 -4.27 5.04 0.82
N VAL A 90 -3.06 5.17 0.29
CA VAL A 90 -2.07 4.10 0.17
C VAL A 90 -0.87 4.44 1.05
N GLU A 91 -0.43 3.47 1.84
CA GLU A 91 0.79 3.53 2.61
C GLU A 91 1.87 2.69 1.93
N ILE A 92 3.06 3.26 1.81
CA ILE A 92 4.23 2.60 1.23
C ILE A 92 5.33 2.65 2.26
N SER A 93 5.84 1.50 2.67
CA SER A 93 6.87 1.41 3.71
C SER A 93 7.99 0.47 3.33
N ARG A 94 9.19 0.75 3.85
CA ARG A 94 10.34 -0.14 3.74
C ARG A 94 10.60 -0.81 5.07
N THR A 95 10.52 -2.14 5.10
CA THR A 95 10.77 -2.94 6.30
C THR A 95 11.45 -4.26 5.92
N GLY A 96 12.45 -4.67 6.68
CA GLY A 96 13.18 -5.91 6.46
C GLY A 96 13.86 -5.99 5.08
N GLY A 97 14.30 -4.85 4.52
CA GLY A 97 14.86 -4.80 3.17
C GLY A 97 13.85 -5.05 2.05
N LYS A 98 12.55 -4.90 2.33
CA LYS A 98 11.45 -5.10 1.38
C LYS A 98 10.56 -3.86 1.35
N LEU A 99 9.95 -3.60 0.21
CA LEU A 99 8.92 -2.57 0.08
C LEU A 99 7.55 -3.22 0.23
N PHE A 100 6.71 -2.61 1.06
CA PHE A 100 5.33 -3.00 1.31
C PHE A 100 4.39 -1.89 0.86
N VAL A 101 3.29 -2.28 0.24
CA VAL A 101 2.21 -1.38 -0.19
C VAL A 101 0.92 -1.82 0.48
N GLU A 102 0.29 -0.92 1.24
CA GLU A 102 -0.95 -1.18 1.98
C GLU A 102 -2.03 -0.18 1.58
N GLY A 103 -3.28 -0.63 1.49
CA GLY A 103 -4.42 0.24 1.15
C GLY A 103 -4.71 0.40 -0.35
N ALA A 104 -3.95 -0.26 -1.22
CA ALA A 104 -4.36 -0.53 -2.60
C ALA A 104 -5.25 -1.78 -2.62
N GLU A 105 -6.52 -1.68 -3.02
CA GLU A 105 -7.24 -2.90 -3.37
C GLU A 105 -6.51 -3.55 -4.56
N HIS A 106 -6.14 -4.82 -4.43
CA HIS A 106 -5.51 -5.57 -5.52
C HIS A 106 -6.44 -5.55 -6.73
N ALA A 107 -6.10 -4.76 -7.75
CA ALA A 107 -6.68 -4.95 -9.07
C ALA A 107 -6.39 -6.40 -9.49
N PRO A 108 -7.39 -7.21 -9.85
CA PRO A 108 -7.16 -8.61 -10.18
C PRO A 108 -6.18 -8.70 -11.35
N GLN A 109 -5.08 -9.43 -11.13
CA GLN A 109 -4.10 -9.73 -12.17
C GLN A 109 -4.81 -10.57 -13.25
N LEU A 110 -5.23 -9.93 -14.35
CA LEU A 110 -5.67 -10.61 -15.56
C LEU A 110 -4.45 -11.21 -16.25
N VAL A 111 -4.02 -12.39 -15.76
CA VAL A 111 -3.09 -13.25 -16.48
C VAL A 111 -3.80 -13.68 -17.76
N HIS A 112 -3.40 -13.09 -18.89
CA HIS A 112 -3.74 -13.62 -20.20
C HIS A 112 -3.02 -14.96 -20.37
N ALA A 113 -3.73 -16.05 -20.09
CA ALA A 113 -3.30 -17.39 -20.48
C ALA A 113 -3.31 -17.44 -22.02
N GLY A 114 -2.12 -17.31 -22.60
CA GLY A 114 -1.90 -17.45 -24.02
C GLY A 114 -2.08 -18.89 -24.49
N LYS A 115 -2.98 -19.01 -25.46
CA LYS A 115 -3.14 -20.02 -26.53
C LYS A 115 -3.81 -21.36 -26.22
#